data_AF-A0A7S1E0H7-F1
#
_entry.id   AF-A0A7S1E0H7-F1
#
_cell.length_a   1.000
_cell.length_b   1.000
_cell.length_c   1.000
_cell.angle_alpha   90.00
_cell.angle_beta   90.00
_cell.angle_gamma   90.00
#
_symmetry.space_group_name_H-M   'P 1'
#
loop_
_entity.id
_entity.type
_entity.pdbx_description
1 polymer ?
#
loop_
_entity_poly.entity_id
_entity_poly.type
_entity_poly.pdbx_seq_one_letter_code
_entity_poly.pdbx_strand_id
1 'polypeptide(L)'
;NQLMGNMGGFRSESRRYMINGREVTPEEFAIYRQTGKLPGNQGEAVNPTQQHGPKQDGILAKLGRNLTQEAREGKLDPVIGRNKEIQETAEILSRRTKNNPVLVGDAGVGKTAVVEGL
;
A
#
# COMPACT_ATOMS: atom_id res chain seq x y z
N ASN A 1 52.41 21.07 10.39
CA ASN A 1 52.72 19.81 11.08
C ASN A 1 52.76 18.70 10.04
N GLN A 2 53.92 18.55 9.39
CA GLN A 2 54.29 17.36 8.61
C GLN A 2 54.47 16.18 9.58
N LEU A 3 54.56 14.96 9.03
CA LEU A 3 55.02 13.71 9.68
C LEU A 3 53.92 12.76 10.17
N MET A 4 53.33 12.03 9.24
CA MET A 4 53.17 10.57 9.22
C MET A 4 52.49 10.24 7.88
N GLY A 5 53.07 9.53 6.92
CA GLY A 5 54.01 8.43 7.06
C GLY A 5 53.41 7.21 6.37
N ASN A 6 53.30 7.29 5.04
CA ASN A 6 53.45 6.20 4.08
C ASN A 6 52.94 4.81 4.53
N MET A 7 51.68 4.48 4.22
CA MET A 7 51.22 3.08 4.27
C MET A 7 50.25 2.77 3.13
N GLY A 8 50.74 2.00 2.16
CA GLY A 8 49.94 1.14 1.29
C GLY A 8 49.20 1.84 0.15
N GLY A 9 49.82 1.84 -1.04
CA GLY A 9 49.12 2.08 -2.29
C GLY A 9 47.94 1.12 -2.48
N PHE A 10 46.73 1.61 -2.29
CA PHE A 10 45.50 1.03 -2.80
C PHE A 10 44.71 2.13 -3.48
N ARG A 11 44.67 2.05 -4.81
CA ARG A 11 43.89 2.86 -5.76
C ARG A 11 42.54 3.23 -5.13
N SER A 12 42.28 4.51 -4.89
CA SER A 12 41.03 4.99 -4.26
C SER A 12 39.81 4.95 -5.19
N GLU A 13 39.95 4.39 -6.39
CA GLU A 13 38.96 4.53 -7.48
C GLU A 13 37.86 3.45 -7.46
N SER A 14 37.83 2.52 -6.50
CA SER A 14 36.93 1.36 -6.58
C SER A 14 36.24 0.94 -5.29
N ARG A 15 36.10 1.84 -4.30
CA ARG A 15 35.24 1.54 -3.13
C ARG A 15 33.78 1.80 -3.50
N ARG A 16 33.09 0.76 -3.98
CA ARG A 16 31.63 0.78 -4.13
C ARG A 16 30.98 0.50 -2.77
N TYR A 17 30.09 1.38 -2.35
CA TYR A 17 29.26 1.18 -1.17
C TYR A 17 27.88 0.69 -1.60
N MET A 18 27.17 -0.05 -0.75
CA MET A 18 25.85 -0.58 -1.07
C MET A 18 24.80 0.04 -0.15
N ILE A 19 23.80 0.72 -0.71
CA ILE A 19 22.66 1.28 0.03
C ILE A 19 21.37 0.78 -0.63
N ASN A 20 20.48 0.15 0.15
CA ASN A 20 19.21 -0.39 -0.33
C ASN A 20 19.34 -1.28 -1.59
N GLY A 21 20.44 -2.04 -1.70
CA GLY A 21 20.72 -2.93 -2.85
C GLY A 21 21.31 -2.26 -4.08
N ARG A 22 21.56 -0.94 -4.06
CA ARG A 22 22.23 -0.20 -5.14
C ARG A 22 23.69 0.07 -4.79
N GLU A 23 24.57 -0.20 -5.75
CA GLU A 23 25.96 0.24 -5.68
C GLU A 23 26.05 1.75 -5.88
N VAL A 24 26.70 2.44 -4.95
CA VAL A 24 26.89 3.88 -4.97
C VAL A 24 28.37 4.21 -4.97
N THR A 25 28.71 5.30 -5.64
CA THR A 25 30.07 5.84 -5.61
C THR A 25 30.39 6.43 -4.23
N PRO A 26 31.67 6.60 -3.88
CA PRO A 26 32.07 7.28 -2.64
C PRO A 26 31.47 8.68 -2.48
N GLU A 27 31.29 9.41 -3.58
CA GLU A 27 30.70 10.77 -3.58
C GLU A 27 29.20 10.73 -3.29
N GLU A 28 28.46 9.82 -3.93
CA GLU A 28 27.03 9.62 -3.68
C GLU A 28 26.77 9.14 -2.24
N PHE A 29 27.67 8.31 -1.71
CA PHE A 29 27.61 7.84 -0.31
C PHE A 29 27.82 8.97 0.70
N ALA A 30 28.74 9.91 0.43
CA ALA A 30 28.97 11.07 1.28
C ALA A 30 27.73 11.99 1.34
N ILE A 31 27.09 12.20 0.19
CA ILE A 31 25.83 12.96 0.08
C ILE A 31 24.71 12.26 0.85
N TYR A 32 24.59 10.94 0.74
CA TYR A 32 23.58 10.17 1.49
C TYR A 32 23.75 10.29 3.01
N ARG A 33 24.98 10.20 3.54
CA ARG A 33 25.22 10.41 4.99
C ARG A 33 24.81 11.79 5.47
N GLN A 34 25.02 12.82 4.64
CA GLN A 34 24.75 14.20 5.02
C GLN A 34 23.28 14.60 4.86
N THR A 35 22.62 14.08 3.82
CA THR A 35 21.28 14.54 3.40
C THR A 35 20.19 13.49 3.61
N GLY A 36 20.55 12.24 3.87
CA GLY A 36 19.63 11.09 3.90
C GLY A 36 19.04 10.73 2.53
N LYS A 37 19.48 11.38 1.44
CA LYS A 37 18.93 11.20 0.09
C LYS A 37 20.03 10.78 -0.89
N LEU A 38 19.73 9.77 -1.70
CA LEU A 38 20.60 9.34 -2.79
C LEU A 38 20.39 10.24 -4.01
N PRO A 39 21.44 10.84 -4.60
CA PRO A 39 21.31 11.56 -5.86
C PRO A 39 20.96 10.57 -6.99
N GLY A 40 19.96 10.92 -7.80
CA GLY A 40 19.43 10.04 -8.85
C GLY A 40 18.13 9.31 -8.49
N ASN A 41 17.57 9.52 -7.29
CA ASN A 41 16.20 9.10 -6.97
C ASN A 41 15.19 10.17 -7.45
N GLN A 42 15.03 10.31 -8.77
CA GLN A 42 13.79 10.83 -9.38
C GLN A 42 12.72 9.72 -9.51
N GLY A 43 12.96 8.55 -8.90
CA GLY A 43 11.96 7.49 -8.74
C GLY A 43 11.34 7.57 -7.36
N GLU A 44 10.07 8.00 -7.34
CA GLU A 44 9.07 7.69 -6.31
C GLU A 44 9.56 7.78 -4.85
N ALA A 45 9.37 8.96 -4.27
CA ALA A 45 9.00 9.02 -2.87
C ALA A 45 7.78 8.09 -2.70
N VAL A 46 7.97 6.97 -2.04
CA VAL A 46 6.89 6.08 -1.59
C VAL A 46 6.04 6.84 -0.58
N ASN A 47 5.13 7.66 -1.09
CA ASN A 47 3.98 8.14 -0.36
C ASN A 47 3.10 6.89 -0.11
N PRO A 48 2.89 6.45 1.15
CA PRO A 48 2.01 5.32 1.45
C PRO A 48 0.52 5.63 1.23
N THR A 49 0.20 6.73 0.55
CA THR A 49 -1.15 7.22 0.27
C THR A 49 -1.50 7.23 -1.21
N GLN A 50 -0.86 6.39 -2.04
CA GLN A 50 -1.38 6.11 -3.39
C GLN A 50 -2.73 5.37 -3.27
N GLN A 51 -3.77 6.18 -3.09
CA GLN A 51 -5.16 5.82 -3.29
C GLN A 51 -5.28 5.32 -4.73
N HIS A 52 -5.31 4.00 -4.88
CA HIS A 52 -5.82 3.35 -6.08
C HIS A 52 -7.33 3.61 -6.13
N GLY A 53 -7.72 4.85 -6.45
CA GLY A 53 -9.08 5.15 -6.83
C GLY A 53 -9.43 4.34 -8.08
N PRO A 54 -10.67 3.84 -8.21
CA PRO A 54 -11.06 3.08 -9.39
C PRO A 54 -10.80 3.93 -10.64
N LYS A 55 -10.02 3.37 -11.59
CA LYS A 55 -9.80 4.03 -12.89
C LYS A 55 -11.17 4.26 -13.54
N GLN A 56 -11.49 5.52 -13.86
CA GLN A 56 -12.83 5.91 -14.32
C GLN A 56 -13.27 5.18 -15.61
N ASP A 57 -12.32 4.70 -16.42
CA ASP A 57 -12.60 3.94 -17.65
C ASP A 57 -12.41 2.41 -17.52
N GLY A 58 -12.18 1.89 -16.30
CA GLY A 58 -11.98 0.47 -16.05
C GLY A 58 -13.28 -0.35 -16.18
N ILE A 59 -13.14 -1.66 -16.45
CA ILE A 59 -14.26 -2.62 -16.49
C ILE A 59 -15.12 -2.56 -15.21
N LEU A 60 -14.49 -2.34 -14.05
CA LEU A 60 -15.17 -2.20 -12.77
C LEU A 60 -16.12 -1.00 -12.71
N ALA A 61 -15.77 0.13 -13.33
CA ALA A 61 -16.64 1.30 -13.39
C ALA A 61 -17.84 1.08 -14.33
N LYS A 62 -17.68 0.22 -15.34
CA LYS A 62 -18.76 -0.09 -16.30
C LYS A 62 -19.76 -1.13 -15.79
N LEU A 63 -19.31 -2.09 -14.98
CA LEU A 63 -20.12 -3.25 -14.56
C LEU A 63 -20.43 -3.29 -13.07
N GLY A 64 -19.63 -2.62 -12.24
CA GLY A 64 -19.73 -2.66 -10.79
C GLY A 64 -20.30 -1.37 -10.19
N ARG A 65 -20.69 -1.47 -8.91
CA ARG A 65 -21.02 -0.33 -8.04
C ARG A 65 -20.01 -0.27 -6.91
N ASN A 66 -19.60 0.95 -6.52
CA ASN A 66 -18.68 1.15 -5.40
C ASN A 66 -19.46 1.49 -4.14
N LEU A 67 -19.82 0.47 -3.37
CA LEU A 67 -20.62 0.63 -2.14
C LEU A 67 -19.91 1.48 -1.08
N THR A 68 -18.58 1.39 -0.96
CA THR A 68 -17.82 2.22 -0.02
C THR A 68 -17.90 3.71 -0.35
N GLN A 69 -17.89 4.05 -1.64
CA GLN A 69 -18.06 5.43 -2.08
C GLN A 69 -19.50 5.90 -1.85
N GLU A 70 -20.49 5.09 -2.22
CA GLU A 70 -21.91 5.40 -1.99
C GLU A 70 -22.23 5.59 -0.50
N ALA A 71 -21.63 4.79 0.38
CA ALA A 71 -21.73 4.93 1.83
C ALA A 71 -21.15 6.27 2.32
N ARG A 72 -19.96 6.65 1.84
CA ARG A 72 -19.33 7.96 2.18
C ARG A 72 -20.16 9.14 1.70
N GLU A 73 -20.84 8.99 0.57
CA GLU A 73 -21.75 9.99 0.01
C GLU A 73 -23.13 9.99 0.69
N GLY A 74 -23.40 9.07 1.62
CA GLY A 74 -24.68 8.97 2.34
C GLY A 74 -25.84 8.49 1.47
N LYS A 75 -25.55 7.78 0.37
CA LYS A 75 -26.56 7.27 -0.58
C LYS A 75 -27.14 5.91 -0.18
N LEU A 76 -26.50 5.20 0.74
CA LEU A 76 -26.99 3.91 1.24
C LEU A 76 -27.96 4.14 2.39
N ASP A 77 -29.05 3.38 2.39
CA ASP A 77 -30.01 3.38 3.49
C ASP A 77 -29.41 2.72 4.75
N PRO A 78 -29.77 3.19 5.96
CA PRO A 78 -29.29 2.58 7.19
C PRO A 78 -29.82 1.15 7.32
N VAL A 79 -28.92 0.21 7.62
CA VAL A 79 -29.28 -1.21 7.77
C VAL A 79 -29.74 -1.51 9.19
N ILE A 80 -30.98 -1.98 9.33
CA ILE A 80 -31.60 -2.27 10.64
C ILE A 80 -31.69 -3.78 10.86
N GLY A 81 -31.27 -4.24 12.05
CA GLY A 81 -31.50 -5.60 12.52
C GLY A 81 -30.57 -6.68 11.93
N ARG A 82 -29.47 -6.29 11.26
CA ARG A 82 -28.48 -7.20 10.63
C ARG A 82 -27.11 -7.20 11.29
N ASN A 83 -27.03 -6.71 12.53
CA ASN A 83 -25.76 -6.53 13.24
C ASN A 83 -24.96 -7.84 13.36
N LYS A 84 -25.65 -8.96 13.61
CA LYS A 84 -25.00 -10.27 13.78
C LYS A 84 -24.39 -10.76 12.46
N GLU A 85 -25.15 -10.72 11.37
CA GLU A 85 -24.67 -11.17 10.05
C GLU A 85 -23.55 -10.29 9.51
N ILE A 86 -23.64 -8.97 9.71
CA ILE A 86 -22.57 -8.02 9.34
C ILE A 86 -21.29 -8.34 10.11
N GLN A 87 -21.39 -8.53 11.43
CA GLN A 87 -20.24 -8.87 12.26
C GLN A 87 -19.59 -10.19 11.84
N GLU A 88 -20.38 -11.25 11.62
CA GLU A 88 -19.88 -12.55 11.17
C GLU A 88 -19.18 -12.44 9.80
N THR A 89 -19.75 -11.63 8.90
CA THR A 89 -19.16 -11.37 7.57
C THR A 89 -17.81 -10.65 7.70
N ALA A 90 -17.71 -9.63 8.56
CA ALA A 90 -16.46 -8.92 8.83
C ALA A 90 -15.39 -9.84 9.47
N GLU A 91 -15.79 -10.72 10.38
CA GLU A 91 -14.91 -11.72 10.98
C GLU A 91 -14.39 -12.72 9.93
N ILE A 92 -15.24 -13.19 9.01
CA ILE A 92 -14.83 -14.08 7.91
C ILE A 92 -13.83 -13.38 6.99
N LEU A 93 -14.10 -12.15 6.57
CA LEU A 93 -13.20 -11.36 5.73
C LEU A 93 -11.82 -11.16 6.35
N SER A 94 -11.75 -11.13 7.68
CA SER A 94 -10.51 -10.95 8.45
C SER A 94 -9.67 -12.23 8.61
N ARG A 95 -10.15 -13.39 8.14
CA ARG A 95 -9.43 -14.68 8.27
C ARG A 95 -8.24 -14.77 7.33
N ARG A 96 -7.25 -15.59 7.69
CA ARG A 96 -6.10 -15.92 6.81
C ARG A 96 -6.45 -16.90 5.70
N THR A 97 -7.45 -17.75 5.91
CA THR A 97 -7.89 -18.79 4.96
C THR A 97 -9.42 -18.81 4.89
N LYS A 98 -9.97 -19.11 3.71
CA LYS A 98 -11.42 -19.09 3.44
C LYS A 98 -12.08 -17.77 3.88
N ASN A 99 -11.49 -16.67 3.45
CA ASN A 99 -11.90 -15.32 3.81
C ASN A 99 -12.99 -14.73 2.91
N ASN A 100 -13.53 -15.52 1.98
CA ASN A 100 -14.60 -15.07 1.09
C ASN A 100 -15.96 -15.55 1.67
N PRO A 101 -16.74 -14.68 2.32
CA PRO A 101 -18.03 -15.05 2.87
C PRO A 101 -19.03 -15.35 1.73
N VAL A 102 -19.92 -16.32 1.97
CA VAL A 102 -21.02 -16.65 1.06
C VAL A 102 -22.32 -16.55 1.85
N LEU A 103 -23.17 -15.60 1.50
CA LEU A 103 -24.46 -15.39 2.13
C LEU A 103 -25.52 -16.27 1.46
N VAL A 104 -26.14 -17.17 2.23
CA VAL A 104 -27.16 -18.11 1.75
C VAL A 104 -28.49 -17.83 2.45
N GLY A 105 -29.59 -17.96 1.70
CA GLY A 105 -30.95 -17.77 2.19
C GLY A 105 -31.93 -17.57 1.03
N ASP A 106 -33.22 -17.47 1.33
CA ASP A 106 -34.27 -17.33 0.31
C ASP A 106 -34.14 -16.02 -0.49
N ALA A 107 -34.82 -15.95 -1.63
CA ALA A 107 -34.90 -14.71 -2.40
C ALA A 107 -35.66 -13.63 -1.59
N GLY A 108 -35.21 -12.38 -1.68
CA GLY A 108 -35.88 -11.26 -0.99
C GLY A 108 -35.54 -11.06 0.49
N VAL A 109 -34.82 -11.98 1.13
CA VAL A 109 -34.42 -11.86 2.56
C VAL A 109 -33.39 -10.77 2.84
N GLY A 110 -33.03 -9.91 1.87
CA GLY A 110 -32.11 -8.79 2.10
C GLY A 110 -30.63 -9.17 2.21
N LYS A 111 -30.15 -10.19 1.48
CA LYS A 111 -28.72 -10.55 1.44
C LYS A 111 -27.83 -9.36 1.04
N THR A 112 -28.31 -8.51 0.14
CA THR A 112 -27.63 -7.28 -0.28
C THR A 112 -27.46 -6.28 0.86
N ALA A 113 -28.47 -6.16 1.74
CA ALA A 113 -28.43 -5.22 2.86
C ALA A 113 -27.31 -5.56 3.86
N VAL A 114 -26.93 -6.84 3.98
CA VAL A 114 -25.77 -7.24 4.80
C VAL A 114 -24.47 -6.71 4.19
N VAL A 115 -24.36 -6.68 2.85
CA VAL A 115 -23.17 -6.17 2.16
C VAL A 115 -23.11 -4.64 2.20
N GLU A 116 -24.26 -3.97 2.10
CA GLU A 116 -24.37 -2.50 2.20
C GLU A 116 -24.09 -1.97 3.60
N GLY A 117 -24.24 -2.81 4.64
CA GLY A 117 -23.99 -2.47 6.03
C GLY A 117 -22.56 -2.68 6.54
N LEU A 118 -21.63 -3.17 5.69
CA LEU A 118 -20.20 -3.33 6.02
C LEU A 118 -19.43 -2.02 5.83
#